data_AF-A0A2P2IY00-F1
#
_entry.id   AF-A0A2P2IY00-F1
#
_cell.length_a   1.000
_cell.length_b   1.000
_cell.length_c   1.000
_cell.angle_alpha   90.00
_cell.angle_beta   90.00
_cell.angle_gamma   90.00
#
_symmetry.space_group_name_H-M   'P 1'
#
loop_
_entity.id
_entity.type
_entity.pdbx_description
1 polymer ?
#
loop_
_entity_poly.entity_id
_entity_poly.type
_entity_poly.pdbx_seq_one_letter_code
_entity_poly.pdbx_strand_id
1 'polypeptide(L)' 'MAEKSKILIIGGTGYIGKFIVEASAKAGHPTFALVRESTLCSPSKAQIIDSFKNQGVKFIVVLLLFFLSLSTFFLEFF' A
#
# COMPACT_ATOMS: atom_id res chain seq x y z
N MET A 1 15.89 17.93 13.93
CA MET A 1 14.93 17.59 12.85
C MET A 1 13.87 16.66 13.42
N ALA A 2 12.58 16.89 13.17
CA ALA A 2 11.53 15.97 13.58
C ALA A 2 11.76 14.60 12.91
N GLU A 3 11.81 13.54 13.70
CA GLU A 3 11.91 12.17 13.20
C GLU A 3 10.65 11.88 12.36
N LYS A 4 10.85 11.50 11.10
CA LYS A 4 9.73 11.18 10.20
C LYS A 4 9.27 9.76 10.46
N SER A 5 8.07 9.63 11.02
CA SER A 5 7.43 8.34 11.24
C SER A 5 7.28 7.55 9.95
N LYS A 6 7.52 6.24 10.03
CA LYS A 6 7.28 5.28 8.94
C LYS A 6 5.78 5.04 8.84
N ILE A 7 5.22 5.18 7.64
CA ILE A 7 3.77 5.06 7.41
C ILE A 7 3.52 3.84 6.52
N LEU A 8 2.70 2.91 6.99
CA LEU A 8 2.20 1.79 6.20
C LEU A 8 0.75 2.04 5.81
N ILE A 9 0.46 2.01 4.51
CA ILE A 9 -0.87 2.23 3.96
C ILE A 9 -1.37 0.92 3.36
N ILE A 10 -2.46 0.40 3.91
CA ILE A 10 -3.17 -0.78 3.41
C ILE A 10 -4.30 -0.30 2.50
N GLY A 11 -4.41 -0.88 1.31
CA GLY A 11 -5.40 -0.43 0.32
C GLY A 11 -5.02 0.88 -0.38
N GLY A 12 -3.74 1.23 -0.41
CA GLY A 12 -3.21 2.44 -1.08
C GLY A 12 -3.53 2.50 -2.58
N THR A 13 -3.82 1.38 -3.23
CA THR A 13 -4.26 1.32 -4.64
C THR A 13 -5.77 1.53 -4.83
N GLY A 14 -6.51 1.84 -3.75
CA GLY A 14 -7.94 2.17 -3.82
C GLY A 14 -8.19 3.59 -4.31
N TYR A 15 -9.48 3.95 -4.44
CA TYR A 15 -9.89 5.27 -4.95
C TYR A 15 -9.37 6.43 -4.10
N ILE A 16 -9.53 6.34 -2.78
CA ILE A 16 -9.04 7.35 -1.82
C ILE A 16 -7.58 7.08 -1.45
N GLY A 17 -7.21 5.81 -1.28
CA GLY A 17 -5.89 5.38 -0.83
C GLY A 17 -4.76 5.99 -1.66
N LYS A 18 -4.97 6.20 -2.97
CA LYS A 18 -3.95 6.77 -3.85
C LYS A 18 -3.51 8.17 -3.42
N PHE A 19 -4.46 9.03 -3.05
CA PHE A 19 -4.15 10.40 -2.65
C PHE A 19 -3.44 10.44 -1.30
N ILE A 20 -3.76 9.52 -0.40
CA ILE A 20 -3.12 9.42 0.92
C ILE A 20 -1.66 8.98 0.75
N VAL A 21 -1.40 7.99 -0.11
CA VAL A 21 -0.03 7.54 -0.41
C VAL A 21 0.79 8.70 -1.00
N GLU A 22 0.25 9.41 -1.98
CA GLU A 22 0.94 10.54 -2.59
C GLU A 22 1.21 11.68 -1.61
N ALA A 23 0.24 12.01 -0.75
CA ALA A 23 0.40 13.04 0.27
C ALA A 23 1.48 12.66 1.29
N SER A 24 1.50 11.39 1.73
CA SER A 24 2.51 10.87 2.65
C SER A 24 3.92 10.95 2.05
N ALA A 25 4.06 10.55 0.78
CA ALA A 25 5.33 10.62 0.07
C ALA A 25 5.79 12.07 -0.15
N LYS A 26 4.88 12.99 -0.52
CA LYS A 26 5.18 14.43 -0.70
C LYS A 26 5.52 15.14 0.61
N ALA A 27 4.90 14.76 1.71
CA ALA A 27 5.29 15.20 3.05
C ALA A 27 6.68 14.65 3.47
N GLY A 28 7.24 13.74 2.67
CA GLY A 28 8.58 13.21 2.81
C GLY A 28 8.69 12.16 3.91
N HIS A 29 7.58 11.56 4.32
CA HIS A 29 7.60 10.40 5.21
C HIS A 29 8.05 9.15 4.46
N PRO A 30 8.77 8.21 5.10
CA PRO A 30 9.01 6.90 4.53
C PRO A 30 7.67 6.14 4.41
N THR A 31 7.11 6.12 3.21
CA THR A 31 5.80 5.52 2.93
C THR A 31 5.94 4.12 2.36
N PHE A 32 5.18 3.20 2.94
CA PHE A 32 5.06 1.81 2.51
C PHE A 32 3.62 1.56 2.05
N ALA A 33 3.44 0.96 0.88
CA ALA A 33 2.13 0.58 0.35
C ALA A 33 2.02 -0.95 0.30
N LEU A 34 1.00 -1.49 0.96
CA LEU A 34 0.70 -2.91 0.93
C LEU A 34 -0.12 -3.22 -0.33
N VAL A 35 0.42 -4.09 -1.18
CA VAL A 35 -0.19 -4.51 -2.45
C VAL A 35 -0.24 -6.02 -2.55
N ARG A 36 -1.32 -6.55 -3.13
CA ARG A 36 -1.40 -7.98 -3.48
C ARG A 36 -0.66 -8.23 -4.79
N GLU A 37 -0.09 -9.41 -4.96
CA GLU A 37 0.55 -9.82 -6.24
C GLU A 37 -0.38 -9.65 -7.44
N SER A 38 -1.66 -10.04 -7.31
CA SER A 38 -2.65 -9.87 -8.38
C SER A 38 -2.86 -8.42 -8.82
N THR A 39 -2.62 -7.47 -7.91
CA THR A 39 -2.72 -6.03 -8.17
C THR A 39 -1.63 -5.54 -9.09
N LEU A 40 -0.42 -6.12 -8.98
CA LEU A 40 0.74 -5.77 -9.82
C LEU A 40 0.53 -6.20 -11.28
N CYS A 41 -0.23 -7.27 -11.50
CA CYS A 41 -0.53 -7.79 -12.84
C CYS A 41 -1.71 -7.08 -13.52
N SER A 42 -2.44 -6.19 -12.81
CA SER A 42 -3.65 -5.57 -13.33
C SER A 42 -3.34 -4.26 -14.10
N PRO A 43 -3.74 -4.14 -15.39
CA PRO A 43 -3.40 -2.97 -16.21
C PRO A 43 -4.05 -1.67 -15.72
N SER A 44 -5.23 -1.78 -15.08
CA SER A 44 -5.94 -0.63 -14.51
C SER A 44 -5.24 0.02 -13.32
N LYS A 45 -4.32 -0.69 -12.66
CA LYS A 45 -3.57 -0.19 -11.48
C LYS A 45 -2.10 0.06 -11.78
N ALA A 46 -1.61 -0.31 -12.97
CA ALA A 46 -0.23 -0.11 -13.40
C ALA A 46 0.18 1.38 -13.32
N GLN A 47 -0.67 2.29 -13.82
CA GLN A 47 -0.41 3.73 -13.76
C GLN A 47 -0.21 4.25 -12.33
N ILE A 48 -1.00 3.75 -11.37
CA ILE A 48 -0.91 4.13 -9.96
C ILE A 48 0.40 3.61 -9.35
N ILE A 49 0.76 2.37 -9.68
CA ILE A 49 2.00 1.74 -9.20
C ILE A 49 3.22 2.51 -9.72
N ASP A 50 3.22 2.93 -10.99
CA ASP A 50 4.33 3.70 -11.54
C ASP A 50 4.42 5.11 -10.92
N SER A 51 3.30 5.78 -10.67
CA SER A 51 3.28 7.04 -9.92
C SER A 51 3.90 6.89 -8.53
N PHE A 52 3.58 5.83 -7.81
CA PHE A 52 4.14 5.54 -6.49
C PHE A 52 5.64 5.22 -6.54
N LYS A 53 6.10 4.48 -7.56
CA LYS A 53 7.55 4.24 -7.77
C LYS A 53 8.31 5.54 -7.98
N ASN A 54 7.77 6.44 -8.81
CA ASN A 54 8.36 7.75 -9.08
C ASN A 54 8.43 8.64 -7.81
N GLN A 55 7.53 8.42 -6.85
CA GLN A 55 7.50 9.12 -5.57
C GLN A 55 8.32 8.43 -4.47
N GLY A 56 9.01 7.33 -4.77
CA GLY A 56 9.86 6.60 -3.82
C GLY A 56 9.10 5.78 -2.78
N VAL A 57 7.82 5.47 -3.04
CA VAL A 57 7.00 4.61 -2.16
C VAL A 57 7.51 3.18 -2.24
N LYS A 58 7.67 2.53 -1.09
CA LYS A 58 8.10 1.12 -1.02
C LYS A 58 6.89 0.20 -1.03
N PHE A 59 6.88 -0.78 -1.91
CA PHE A 59 5.81 -1.77 -1.97
C PHE A 59 6.12 -2.95 -1.08
N ILE A 60 5.14 -3.34 -0.27
CA ILE A 60 5.15 -4.61 0.46
C ILE A 60 4.16 -5.51 -0.25
N VAL A 61 4.70 -6.50 -0.95
CA VAL A 61 3.91 -7.47 -1.70
C VAL A 61 3.46 -8.57 -0.76
N VAL A 62 2.16 -8.85 -0.75
CA VAL A 62 1.58 -9.88 0.11
C VAL A 62 0.84 -10.91 -0.74
N LEU A 63 1.15 -12.18 -0.50
CA LEU A 63 0.52 -13.31 -1.18
C LEU A 63 -0.88 -13.56 -0.60
N LEU A 64 -1.84 -13.94 -1.46
CA LEU A 64 -3.25 -14.18 -1.08
C LEU A 64 -3.39 -15.18 0.08
N LEU A 65 -2.48 -16.16 0.19
CA LEU A 65 -2.45 -17.13 1.28
C LEU A 65 -2.35 -16.45 2.66
N PHE A 66 -1.63 -15.34 2.76
CA PHE A 66 -1.55 -14.55 3.99
C PHE A 66 -2.85 -13.80 4.29
N PHE A 67 -3.57 -13.34 3.25
CA PHE A 67 -4.85 -12.67 3.42
C PHE A 67 -5.96 -13.64 3.81
N LEU A 68 -5.96 -14.88 3.32
CA LEU A 68 -6.89 -15.91 3.77
C LEU A 68 -6.70 -16.17 5.27
N SER A 69 -5.45 -16.37 5.71
CA SER A 69 -5.10 -16.51 7.13
C SER A 69 -5.50 -15.29 7.98
N LEU A 70 -5.31 -14.07 7.47
CA LEU A 70 -5.69 -12.85 8.17
C LEU A 70 -7.20 -12.60 8.15
N SER A 71 -7.92 -13.01 7.10
CA SER A 71 -9.38 -12.91 7.02
C SER A 71 -10.07 -13.88 7.98
N THR A 72 -9.53 -15.09 8.16
CA THR A 72 -9.97 -16.00 9.23
C THR A 72 -9.63 -15.42 10.60
N PHE A 73 -8.47 -14.82 10.78
CA PHE A 73 -8.10 -14.16 12.04
C PHE A 73 -8.97 -12.94 12.37
N PHE A 74 -9.39 -12.17 11.36
CA PHE A 74 -10.26 -11.00 11.52
C PHE A 74 -11.73 -11.40 11.69
N LEU A 75 -12.17 -12.54 11.14
CA LEU A 75 -13.49 -13.11 11.42
C LEU A 75 -13.57 -13.81 12.79
N GLU A 76 -12.47 -14.38 13.30
CA GLU A 76 -12.45 -14.96 14.65
C GLU A 76 -12.45 -13.90 15.77
N PHE A 77 -12.12 -12.65 15.46
CA PHE A 77 -12.07 -11.54 16.42
C PHE A 77 -13.29 -10.58 16.36
N PHE A 78 -14.36 -10.97 15.67
CA PHE A 78 -15.66 -10.29 15.71
C PHE A 78 -16.82 -11.26 15.94
#